data_AF-A0A068NJ72-F1
#
_entry.id   AF-A0A068NJ72-F1
#
_cell.length_a   1.000
_cell.length_b   1.000
_cell.length_c   1.000
_cell.angle_alpha   90.00
_cell.angle_beta   90.00
_cell.angle_gamma   90.00
#
_symmetry.space_group_name_H-M   'P 1'
#
loop_
_entity.id
_entity.type
_entity.pdbx_description
1 polymer ?
#
loop_
_entity_poly.entity_id
_entity_poly.type
_entity_poly.pdbx_seq_one_letter_code
_entity_poly.pdbx_strand_id
1 'polypeptide(L)'
;MLNALREAGHLVYDFRNPEPGNTGFQWSAVDPEWKGWDPATYRDCLKNPVAEAGFSLDMNALEQCDACVLLLPSGRSAHLEAGFAAGAGKLLFVLMEEPQEPELMYAMAEDVCLSVDDLLTWLDAFRHRGASTVHAYMEPISAEVP
;
A
#
# COMPACT_ATOMS: atom_id res chain seq x y z
N MET A 1 13.11 3.97 2.68
CA MET A 1 12.07 3.06 3.20
C MET A 1 12.19 1.63 2.67
N LEU A 2 11.74 1.30 1.46
CA LEU A 2 11.66 -0.12 1.01
C LEU A 2 13.00 -0.87 1.12
N ASN A 3 14.13 -0.22 0.82
CA ASN A 3 15.45 -0.82 1.00
C ASN A 3 15.78 -1.09 2.47
N ALA A 4 15.42 -0.20 3.40
CA ALA A 4 15.66 -0.41 4.83
C ALA A 4 14.88 -1.63 5.36
N LEU A 5 13.63 -1.79 4.93
CA LEU A 5 12.82 -2.97 5.25
C LEU A 5 13.42 -4.26 4.67
N ARG A 6 13.92 -4.22 3.42
CA ARG A 6 14.60 -5.35 2.78
C ARG A 6 15.92 -5.69 3.47
N GLU A 7 16.71 -4.68 3.86
CA GLU A 7 17.97 -4.82 4.60
C GLU A 7 17.74 -5.40 6.00
N ALA A 8 16.60 -5.10 6.63
CA ALA A 8 16.16 -5.73 7.88
C ALA A 8 15.67 -7.19 7.70
N GLY A 9 15.62 -7.68 6.46
CA GLY A 9 15.27 -9.07 6.12
C GLY A 9 13.79 -9.31 5.93
N HIS A 10 12.98 -8.27 5.72
CA HIS A 10 11.57 -8.43 5.36
C HIS A 10 11.41 -8.65 3.85
N LEU A 11 10.48 -9.51 3.47
CA LEU A 11 9.97 -9.58 2.10
C LEU A 11 9.02 -8.40 1.92
N VAL A 12 9.34 -7.52 0.96
CA VAL A 12 8.64 -6.25 0.74
C VAL A 12 8.05 -6.20 -0.66
N TYR A 13 6.72 -6.14 -0.73
CA TYR A 13 6.00 -5.87 -1.97
C TYR A 13 6.23 -4.43 -2.44
N ASP A 14 6.43 -4.25 -3.74
CA ASP A 14 6.58 -2.94 -4.39
C ASP A 14 5.61 -2.88 -5.57
N PHE A 15 4.46 -2.21 -5.40
CA PHE A 15 3.42 -2.09 -6.43
C PHE A 15 3.91 -1.45 -7.74
N ARG A 16 5.04 -0.70 -7.71
CA ARG A 16 5.67 -0.13 -8.91
C ARG A 16 6.46 -1.18 -9.70
N ASN A 17 6.83 -2.28 -9.04
CA ASN A 17 7.57 -3.40 -9.61
C ASN A 17 7.06 -4.73 -9.01
N PRO A 18 5.78 -5.08 -9.21
CA PRO A 18 5.14 -6.14 -8.43
C PRO A 18 5.69 -7.53 -8.77
N GLU A 19 6.20 -7.70 -9.99
CA GLU A 19 6.82 -8.94 -10.48
C GLU A 19 7.98 -8.61 -11.44
N PRO A 20 8.93 -9.53 -11.69
CA PRO A 20 10.01 -9.32 -12.65
C PRO A 20 9.49 -8.95 -14.04
N GLY A 21 9.80 -7.72 -14.48
CA GLY A 21 9.37 -7.17 -15.78
C GLY A 21 8.02 -6.46 -15.77
N ASN A 22 7.34 -6.37 -14.63
CA ASN A 22 6.11 -5.58 -14.45
C ASN A 22 6.46 -4.21 -13.86
N THR A 23 5.89 -3.13 -14.40
CA THR A 23 6.14 -1.73 -13.99
C THR A 23 4.99 -1.12 -13.19
N GLY A 24 4.13 -1.96 -12.61
CA GLY A 24 2.96 -1.54 -11.84
C GLY A 24 1.80 -1.06 -12.72
N PHE A 25 0.64 -0.93 -12.09
CA PHE A 25 -0.56 -0.44 -12.72
C PHE A 25 -0.52 1.08 -12.92
N GLN A 26 -1.00 1.55 -14.07
CA GLN A 26 -1.25 2.96 -14.33
C GLN A 26 -2.54 3.10 -15.13
N TRP A 27 -3.40 4.05 -14.74
CA TRP A 27 -4.66 4.33 -15.46
C TRP A 27 -4.45 4.72 -16.93
N SER A 28 -3.32 5.35 -17.26
CA SER A 28 -2.92 5.68 -18.64
C SER A 28 -2.74 4.44 -19.54
N ALA A 29 -2.49 3.26 -18.96
CA ALA A 29 -2.43 2.00 -19.70
C ALA A 29 -3.83 1.43 -20.01
N VAL A 30 -4.87 1.89 -19.32
CA VAL A 30 -6.28 1.60 -19.63
C VAL A 30 -6.81 2.58 -20.68
N ASP A 31 -6.59 3.87 -20.45
CA ASP A 31 -6.98 4.97 -21.34
C ASP A 31 -6.07 6.19 -21.08
N PRO A 32 -5.40 6.77 -22.08
CA PRO A 32 -4.62 8.00 -21.88
C PRO A 32 -5.45 9.18 -21.37
N GLU A 33 -6.76 9.23 -21.67
CA GLU A 33 -7.68 10.31 -21.24
C GLU A 33 -8.44 9.96 -19.96
N TRP A 34 -7.93 9.02 -19.15
CA TRP A 34 -8.60 8.50 -17.93
C TRP A 34 -9.07 9.57 -16.93
N LYS A 35 -8.39 10.72 -16.88
CA LYS A 35 -8.76 11.84 -16.01
C LYS A 35 -10.09 12.49 -16.41
N GLY A 36 -10.54 12.30 -17.65
CA GLY A 36 -11.78 12.88 -18.19
C GLY A 36 -13.00 11.97 -18.12
N TRP A 37 -12.89 10.79 -17.51
CA TRP A 37 -13.98 9.82 -17.45
C TRP A 37 -15.22 10.36 -16.71
N ASP A 38 -16.39 10.04 -17.27
CA ASP A 38 -17.63 10.12 -16.52
C ASP A 38 -17.80 8.88 -15.60
N PRO A 39 -18.77 8.89 -14.66
CA PRO A 39 -18.96 7.77 -13.75
C PRO A 39 -19.29 6.42 -14.43
N ALA A 40 -19.92 6.43 -15.60
CA ALA A 40 -20.25 5.20 -16.33
C ALA A 40 -19.00 4.61 -16.99
N THR A 41 -18.19 5.45 -17.64
CA THR A 41 -16.88 5.05 -18.18
C THR A 41 -15.97 4.55 -17.07
N TYR A 42 -15.88 5.27 -15.94
CA TYR A 42 -15.08 4.82 -14.79
C TYR A 42 -15.48 3.41 -14.33
N ARG A 43 -16.78 3.16 -14.13
CA ARG A 43 -17.30 1.85 -13.71
C ARG A 43 -16.93 0.75 -14.71
N ASP A 44 -17.01 1.02 -16.00
CA ASP A 44 -16.74 0.03 -17.03
C ASP A 44 -15.23 -0.22 -17.17
N CYS A 45 -14.40 0.81 -17.02
CA CYS A 45 -12.93 0.72 -17.03
C CYS A 45 -12.34 -0.03 -15.83
N LEU A 46 -13.05 -0.14 -14.69
CA LEU A 46 -12.65 -1.03 -13.60
C LEU A 46 -12.59 -2.51 -14.03
N LYS A 47 -13.33 -2.89 -15.07
CA LYS A 47 -13.34 -4.25 -15.64
C LYS A 47 -12.36 -4.41 -16.80
N ASN A 48 -11.51 -3.41 -17.04
CA ASN A 48 -10.47 -3.53 -18.06
C ASN A 48 -9.44 -4.58 -17.60
N PRO A 49 -8.98 -5.49 -18.48
CA PRO A 49 -8.01 -6.53 -18.11
C PRO A 49 -6.74 -5.98 -17.45
N VAL A 50 -6.29 -4.78 -17.82
CA VAL A 50 -5.12 -4.12 -17.20
C VAL A 50 -5.42 -3.70 -15.76
N ALA A 51 -6.61 -3.16 -15.50
CA ALA A 51 -7.06 -2.79 -14.16
C ALA A 51 -7.28 -4.02 -13.28
N GLU A 52 -7.93 -5.06 -13.82
CA GLU A 52 -8.14 -6.34 -13.11
C GLU A 52 -6.81 -7.02 -12.76
N ALA A 53 -5.83 -6.98 -13.67
CA ALA A 53 -4.49 -7.53 -13.43
C ALA A 53 -3.75 -6.76 -12.32
N GLY A 54 -3.76 -5.43 -12.36
CA GLY A 54 -3.18 -4.59 -11.31
C GLY A 54 -3.81 -4.86 -9.94
N PHE A 55 -5.15 -4.81 -9.89
CA PHE A 55 -5.92 -5.11 -8.69
C PHE A 55 -5.60 -6.50 -8.13
N SER A 56 -5.50 -7.52 -8.99
CA SER A 56 -5.20 -8.88 -8.55
C SER A 56 -3.80 -9.00 -7.93
N LEU A 57 -2.80 -8.29 -8.48
CA LEU A 57 -1.44 -8.29 -7.92
C LEU A 57 -1.42 -7.67 -6.52
N ASP A 58 -2.06 -6.52 -6.34
CA ASP A 58 -2.13 -5.83 -5.06
C ASP A 58 -2.91 -6.66 -4.02
N MET A 59 -4.07 -7.20 -4.39
CA MET A 59 -4.87 -8.04 -3.50
C MET A 59 -4.17 -9.33 -3.10
N ASN A 60 -3.52 -10.03 -4.04
CA ASN A 60 -2.75 -11.23 -3.72
C ASN A 60 -1.63 -10.92 -2.72
N ALA A 61 -0.96 -9.78 -2.87
CA ALA A 61 0.08 -9.36 -1.95
C ALA A 61 -0.47 -9.01 -0.55
N LEU A 62 -1.66 -8.40 -0.45
CA LEU A 62 -2.34 -8.12 0.82
C LEU A 62 -2.83 -9.39 1.52
N GLU A 63 -3.37 -10.35 0.76
CA GLU A 63 -3.83 -11.62 1.32
C GLU A 63 -2.67 -12.44 1.91
N GLN A 64 -1.50 -12.38 1.27
CA GLN A 64 -0.31 -13.15 1.64
C GLN A 64 0.54 -12.49 2.73
N CYS A 65 0.40 -11.19 2.99
CA CYS A 65 1.26 -10.51 3.96
C CYS A 65 0.86 -10.82 5.42
N ASP A 66 1.83 -10.71 6.33
CA ASP A 66 1.57 -10.77 7.78
C ASP A 66 1.28 -9.38 8.35
N ALA A 67 1.96 -8.36 7.81
CA ALA A 67 1.80 -6.96 8.17
C ALA A 67 1.65 -6.08 6.93
N CYS A 68 0.82 -5.04 7.03
CA CYS A 68 0.67 -3.95 6.08
C CYS A 68 1.26 -2.66 6.70
N VAL A 69 2.05 -1.91 5.93
CA VAL A 69 2.56 -0.59 6.33
C VAL A 69 2.01 0.46 5.39
N LEU A 70 1.19 1.37 5.92
CA LEU A 70 0.72 2.57 5.24
C LEU A 70 1.78 3.68 5.37
N LEU A 71 2.42 4.04 4.27
CA LEU A 71 3.50 5.02 4.26
C LEU A 71 2.94 6.41 3.92
N LEU A 72 2.97 7.35 4.87
CA LEU A 72 2.47 8.69 4.65
C LEU A 72 3.55 9.61 4.03
N PRO A 73 3.14 10.53 3.14
CA PRO A 73 1.76 10.72 2.72
C PRO A 73 1.33 9.74 1.61
N SER A 74 0.05 9.38 1.57
CA SER A 74 -0.48 8.37 0.64
C SER A 74 -1.85 8.71 0.05
N GLY A 75 -2.17 8.05 -1.07
CA GLY A 75 -3.41 8.22 -1.81
C GLY A 75 -4.56 7.33 -1.35
N ARG A 76 -5.70 7.42 -2.07
CA ARG A 76 -6.93 6.69 -1.76
C ARG A 76 -6.75 5.17 -1.84
N SER A 77 -5.96 4.69 -2.79
CA SER A 77 -5.73 3.26 -3.00
C SER A 77 -5.04 2.68 -1.77
N ALA A 78 -3.96 3.34 -1.32
CA ALA A 78 -3.22 2.95 -0.11
C ALA A 78 -4.10 2.83 1.14
N HIS A 79 -5.03 3.77 1.34
CA HIS A 79 -5.92 3.76 2.49
C HIS A 79 -6.98 2.65 2.41
N LEU A 80 -7.49 2.35 1.21
CA LEU A 80 -8.41 1.21 1.01
C LEU A 80 -7.71 -0.11 1.30
N GLU A 81 -6.47 -0.26 0.84
CA GLU A 81 -5.64 -1.44 1.09
C GLU A 81 -5.29 -1.61 2.57
N ALA A 82 -4.91 -0.52 3.25
CA ALA A 82 -4.68 -0.51 4.70
C ALA A 82 -5.95 -0.90 5.48
N GLY A 83 -7.11 -0.36 5.08
CA GLY A 83 -8.40 -0.72 5.66
C GLY A 83 -8.76 -2.20 5.43
N PHE A 84 -8.47 -2.74 4.24
CA PHE A 84 -8.63 -4.17 3.96
C PHE A 84 -7.73 -5.01 4.86
N ALA A 85 -6.45 -4.67 4.98
CA ALA A 85 -5.49 -5.39 5.80
C ALA A 85 -5.94 -5.43 7.28
N ALA A 86 -6.33 -4.29 7.83
CA ALA A 86 -6.87 -4.21 9.19
C ALA A 86 -8.16 -5.04 9.34
N GLY A 87 -9.10 -4.93 8.40
CA GLY A 87 -10.33 -5.71 8.39
C GLY A 87 -10.11 -7.22 8.27
N ALA A 88 -9.04 -7.65 7.59
CA ALA A 88 -8.62 -9.04 7.45
C ALA A 88 -7.80 -9.56 8.65
N GLY A 89 -7.61 -8.75 9.70
CA GLY A 89 -6.85 -9.11 10.89
C GLY A 89 -5.34 -9.17 10.68
N LYS A 90 -4.82 -8.52 9.63
CA LYS A 90 -3.38 -8.32 9.44
C LYS A 90 -2.89 -7.19 10.36
N LEU A 91 -1.62 -7.23 10.74
CA LEU A 91 -1.02 -6.10 11.48
C LEU A 91 -0.97 -4.89 10.56
N LEU A 92 -1.48 -3.75 11.01
CA LEU A 92 -1.39 -2.49 10.28
C LEU A 92 -0.47 -1.53 11.04
N PHE A 93 0.52 -0.96 10.36
CA PHE A 93 1.32 0.16 10.85
C PHE A 93 1.11 1.36 9.95
N VAL A 94 1.11 2.55 10.53
CA VAL A 94 1.14 3.81 9.79
C VAL A 94 2.51 4.44 10.03
N LEU A 95 3.27 4.73 8.97
CA LEU A 95 4.48 5.53 9.11
C LEU A 95 4.16 6.99 8.80
N MET A 96 4.39 7.87 9.78
CA MET A 96 4.17 9.31 9.68
C MET A 96 5.43 10.05 10.13
N GLU A 97 6.35 10.33 9.20
CA GLU A 97 7.59 11.07 9.50
C GLU A 97 7.35 12.60 9.54
N GLU A 98 6.27 13.08 8.92
CA GLU A 98 5.91 14.50 8.82
C GLU A 98 4.42 14.71 9.18
N PRO A 99 4.03 15.88 9.72
CA PRO A 99 2.64 16.17 10.06
C PRO A 99 1.67 15.99 8.89
N GLN A 100 0.53 15.33 9.14
CA GLN A 100 -0.52 15.09 8.14
C GLN A 100 -1.86 15.66 8.60
N GLU A 101 -2.83 15.71 7.68
CA GLU A 101 -4.23 15.94 8.05
C GLU A 101 -4.69 14.84 9.02
N PRO A 102 -5.38 15.19 10.13
CA PRO A 102 -5.86 14.20 11.09
C PRO A 102 -6.81 13.19 10.46
N GLU A 103 -6.55 11.90 10.68
CA GLU A 103 -7.38 10.80 10.21
C GLU A 103 -7.66 9.84 11.38
N LEU A 104 -8.93 9.65 11.71
CA LEU A 104 -9.34 8.86 12.88
C LEU A 104 -9.19 7.36 12.68
N MET A 105 -9.23 6.90 11.42
CA MET A 105 -9.20 5.48 11.08
C MET A 105 -7.82 4.85 11.32
N TYR A 106 -6.77 5.66 11.54
CA TYR A 106 -5.49 5.17 12.02
C TYR A 106 -5.57 4.49 13.40
N ALA A 107 -6.68 4.64 14.13
CA ALA A 107 -6.97 3.85 15.33
C ALA A 107 -7.12 2.33 15.08
N MET A 108 -7.20 1.88 13.82
CA MET A 108 -7.12 0.45 13.47
C MET A 108 -5.69 -0.08 13.45
N ALA A 109 -4.69 0.80 13.38
CA ALA A 109 -3.29 0.41 13.34
C ALA A 109 -2.80 -0.05 14.72
N GLU A 110 -1.82 -0.93 14.72
CA GLU A 110 -1.06 -1.31 15.92
C GLU A 110 -0.32 -0.10 16.48
N ASP A 111 0.27 0.72 15.60
CA ASP A 111 0.88 1.99 15.96
C ASP A 111 1.00 2.96 14.77
N VAL A 112 1.20 4.24 15.10
CA VAL A 112 1.66 5.28 14.18
C VAL A 112 3.15 5.50 14.45
N CYS A 113 3.98 4.85 13.64
CA CYS A 113 5.43 4.92 13.71
C CYS A 113 5.92 6.31 13.25
N LEU A 114 6.85 6.89 14.01
CA LEU A 114 7.34 8.25 13.78
C LEU A 114 8.63 8.29 12.95
N SER A 115 9.25 7.13 12.73
CA SER A 115 10.45 6.99 11.91
C SER A 115 10.58 5.55 11.39
N VAL A 116 11.49 5.36 10.43
CA VAL A 116 11.83 4.02 9.92
C VAL A 116 12.35 3.10 11.02
N ASP A 117 13.18 3.61 11.93
CA ASP A 117 13.78 2.82 13.02
C ASP A 117 12.72 2.37 14.04
N ASP A 118 11.74 3.22 14.30
CA ASP A 118 10.59 2.93 15.15
C ASP A 118 9.71 1.81 14.54
N LEU A 119 9.41 1.92 13.25
CA LEU A 119 8.73 0.87 12.49
C LEU A 119 9.49 -0.45 12.51
N LEU A 120 10.80 -0.43 12.28
CA LEU A 120 11.63 -1.63 12.28
C LEU A 120 11.66 -2.30 13.67
N THR A 121 11.70 -1.51 14.74
CA THR A 121 11.63 -2.01 16.11
C THR A 121 10.33 -2.78 16.36
N TRP A 122 9.21 -2.23 15.90
CA TRP A 122 7.90 -2.91 15.96
C TRP A 122 7.90 -4.20 15.14
N LEU A 123 8.29 -4.12 13.87
CA LEU A 123 8.29 -5.28 12.97
C LEU A 123 9.19 -6.42 13.48
N ASP A 124 10.35 -6.11 14.07
CA ASP A 124 11.23 -7.11 14.68
C ASP A 124 10.59 -7.78 15.90
N ALA A 125 9.93 -7.01 16.77
CA ALA A 125 9.20 -7.56 17.92
C ALA A 125 8.10 -8.54 17.49
N PHE A 126 7.45 -8.30 16.34
CA PHE A 126 6.46 -9.21 15.76
C PHE A 126 7.07 -10.38 15.01
N ARG A 127 8.22 -10.21 14.34
CA ARG A 127 8.94 -11.30 13.68
C ARG A 127 9.33 -12.41 14.65
N HIS A 128 9.73 -12.05 15.87
CA HIS A 128 10.00 -13.01 16.95
C HIS A 128 8.76 -13.81 17.42
N ARG A 129 7.55 -13.44 16.97
CA ARG A 129 6.29 -14.15 17.24
C ARG A 129 5.80 -15.00 16.06
N GLY A 130 6.55 -15.08 14.96
CA GLY A 130 6.29 -15.97 13.83
C GLY A 130 5.85 -15.31 12.51
N ALA A 131 5.76 -13.97 12.44
CA ALA A 131 5.49 -13.23 11.20
C ALA A 131 6.78 -13.06 10.36
N SER A 132 6.71 -13.16 9.04
CA SER A 132 7.91 -13.12 8.15
C SER A 132 7.76 -12.30 6.87
N THR A 133 6.55 -11.92 6.47
CA THR A 133 6.26 -11.19 5.21
C THR A 133 5.60 -9.85 5.48
N VAL A 134 6.16 -8.75 4.94
CA VAL A 134 5.67 -7.38 5.17
C VAL A 134 5.25 -6.75 3.85
N HIS A 135 3.98 -6.41 3.71
CA HIS A 135 3.51 -5.58 2.62
C HIS A 135 3.69 -4.10 3.01
N ALA A 136 4.67 -3.40 2.44
CA ALA A 136 4.82 -1.98 2.67
C ALA A 136 4.38 -1.21 1.42
N TYR A 137 3.31 -0.44 1.56
CA TYR A 137 2.69 0.23 0.43
C TYR A 137 2.95 1.74 0.46
N MET A 138 3.49 2.27 -0.64
CA MET A 138 3.80 3.68 -0.81
C MET A 138 3.20 4.20 -2.12
N GLU A 139 1.89 4.41 -2.18
CA GLU A 139 1.37 5.26 -3.25
C GLU A 139 1.86 6.68 -2.98
N PRO A 140 2.68 7.30 -3.84
CA PRO A 140 2.94 8.73 -3.68
C PRO A 140 1.59 9.44 -3.71
N ILE A 141 1.38 10.48 -2.89
CA ILE A 141 0.35 11.46 -3.23
C ILE A 141 0.64 11.82 -4.69
N SER A 142 -0.29 11.52 -5.61
CA SER A 142 -0.20 12.08 -6.95
C SER A 142 0.02 13.57 -6.75
N ALA A 143 1.16 14.10 -7.20
CA ALA A 143 1.51 15.51 -7.05
C ALA A 143 0.59 16.45 -7.86
N GLU A 144 -0.65 16.03 -8.11
CA GLU A 144 -1.61 16.63 -9.02
C GLU A 144 -3.02 16.43 -8.47
N VAL A 145 -3.46 17.38 -7.65
CA VAL A 145 -4.87 17.75 -7.56
C VAL A 145 -4.93 19.27 -7.38
N PRO A 146 -5.72 20.04 -8.14
CA PRO A 146 -6.09 19.93 -9.56
C PRO A 146 -5.22 20.82 -10.47
#